data_AF-A0A6P8S075-F1
#
_entry.id   AF-A0A6P8S075-F1
#
_cell.length_a   1.000
_cell.length_b   1.000
_cell.length_c   1.000
_cell.angle_alpha   90.00
_cell.angle_beta   90.00
_cell.angle_gamma   90.00
#
_symmetry.space_group_name_H-M   'P 1'
#
loop_
_entity.id
_entity.type
_entity.pdbx_description
1 polymer ?
#
loop_
_entity_poly.entity_id
_entity_poly.type
_entity_poly.pdbx_seq_one_letter_code
_entity_poly.pdbx_strand_id
1 'polypeptide(L)'
;MARVTAQYHFRNQLSKILKQVTRKCELQRIFDSLNPGAPRIHRIEYALKCSKSKVLRRAVNVDVDDLDKCLMDIMKAKKIYVQKDPRFKLSLRVCLLQISGYKQLYLCVANLRKQPYDSNNEDHEEQLMELWNLLIANQALKSRITKQWGDIGFQGDDPKTDFRSMGMLGLVNLVYFSKHLHSLSSVLPPKGPPPPSGPGLVFVTGA
;
A
#
# COMPACT_ATOMS: atom_id res chain seq x y z
N MET A 1 19.18 5.61 19.11
CA MET A 1 20.44 5.40 18.35
C MET A 1 21.24 4.20 18.87
N ALA A 2 21.72 4.17 20.13
CA ALA A 2 22.60 3.10 20.63
C ALA A 2 22.06 1.66 20.52
N ARG A 3 20.78 1.41 20.82
CA ARG A 3 20.15 0.07 20.70
C ARG A 3 20.14 -0.47 19.26
N VAL A 4 19.88 0.40 18.29
CA VAL A 4 19.86 0.03 16.85
C VAL A 4 21.27 -0.35 16.39
N THR A 5 22.28 0.39 16.86
CA THR A 5 23.70 0.12 16.57
C THR A 5 24.14 -1.22 17.17
N ALA A 6 23.82 -1.49 18.44
CA ALA A 6 24.16 -2.75 19.10
C ALA A 6 23.51 -3.96 18.41
N GLN A 7 22.22 -3.86 18.06
CA GLN A 7 21.49 -4.91 17.35
C GLN A 7 22.07 -5.17 15.95
N TYR A 8 22.50 -4.12 15.25
CA TYR A 8 23.17 -4.22 13.96
C TYR A 8 24.56 -4.89 14.06
N HIS A 9 25.36 -4.55 15.08
CA HIS A 9 26.66 -5.19 15.31
C HIS A 9 26.51 -6.67 15.65
N PHE A 10 25.61 -7.02 16.57
CA PHE A 10 25.34 -8.41 16.95
C PHE A 10 24.92 -9.26 15.74
N ARG A 11 23.96 -8.77 14.93
CA ARG A 11 23.52 -9.47 13.71
C ARG A 11 24.66 -9.71 12.73
N ASN A 12 25.52 -8.71 12.53
CA ASN A 12 26.65 -8.84 11.61
C ASN A 12 27.66 -9.89 12.07
N GLN A 13 27.95 -9.96 13.37
CA GLN A 13 28.84 -10.98 13.93
C GLN A 13 28.19 -12.37 13.85
N LEU A 14 26.91 -12.49 14.22
CA LEU A 14 26.15 -13.73 14.08
C LEU A 14 26.10 -14.23 12.63
N SER A 15 25.90 -13.33 11.66
CA SER A 15 25.83 -13.69 10.24
C SER A 15 27.16 -14.25 9.72
N LYS A 16 28.30 -13.76 10.22
CA LYS A 16 29.63 -14.31 9.92
C LYS A 16 29.81 -15.71 10.53
N ILE A 17 29.48 -15.88 11.80
CA ILE A 17 29.57 -17.16 12.52
C ILE A 17 28.72 -18.22 11.80
N LEU A 18 27.45 -17.90 11.55
CA LEU A 18 26.54 -18.79 10.84
C LEU A 18 27.02 -19.11 9.43
N LYS A 19 27.69 -18.19 8.74
CA LYS A 19 28.29 -18.47 7.42
C LYS A 19 29.44 -19.48 7.53
N GLN A 20 30.25 -19.42 8.58
CA GLN A 20 31.33 -20.40 8.80
C GLN A 20 30.75 -21.79 9.12
N VAL A 21 29.73 -21.85 9.97
CA VAL A 21 29.10 -23.11 10.39
C VAL A 21 28.28 -23.76 9.26
N THR A 22 27.39 -22.98 8.62
CA THR A 22 26.42 -23.53 7.64
C THR A 22 26.94 -23.51 6.20
N ARG A 23 28.02 -22.77 5.93
CA ARG A 23 28.49 -22.40 4.58
C ARG A 23 27.46 -21.70 3.69
N LYS A 24 26.30 -21.31 4.23
CA LYS A 24 25.23 -20.58 3.54
C LYS A 24 25.25 -19.11 3.90
N CYS A 25 24.87 -18.24 2.97
CA CYS A 25 24.67 -16.82 3.27
C CYS A 25 23.33 -16.59 4.00
N GLU A 26 23.15 -15.40 4.57
CA GLU A 26 21.92 -15.05 5.30
C GLU A 26 20.65 -15.23 4.47
N LEU A 27 20.65 -14.85 3.19
CA LEU A 27 19.48 -15.02 2.32
C LEU A 27 19.13 -16.50 2.14
N GLN A 28 20.13 -17.36 1.89
CA GLN A 28 19.92 -18.80 1.76
C GLN A 28 19.34 -19.40 3.04
N ARG A 29 19.86 -19.01 4.21
CA ARG A 29 19.32 -19.45 5.50
C ARG A 29 17.87 -19.00 5.72
N ILE A 30 17.49 -17.82 5.23
CA ILE A 30 16.09 -17.35 5.29
C ILE A 30 15.19 -18.21 4.39
N PHE A 31 15.64 -18.56 3.18
CA PHE A 31 14.87 -19.44 2.29
C PHE A 31 14.74 -20.87 2.82
N ASP A 32 15.77 -21.40 3.49
CA ASP A 32 15.72 -22.73 4.11
C ASP A 32 14.79 -22.78 5.33
N SER A 33 14.70 -21.68 6.10
CA SER A 33 14.02 -21.68 7.41
C SER A 33 12.56 -21.22 7.37
N LEU A 34 12.12 -20.61 6.28
CA LEU A 34 10.77 -20.04 6.18
C LEU A 34 10.12 -20.47 4.89
N ASN A 35 8.83 -20.81 4.95
CA ASN A 35 8.00 -21.10 3.78
C ASN A 35 7.75 -19.83 2.94
N PRO A 36 7.35 -19.98 1.66
CA PRO A 36 6.96 -18.85 0.83
C PRO A 36 5.81 -18.06 1.48
N GLY A 37 5.85 -16.73 1.38
CA GLY A 37 4.82 -15.84 1.94
C GLY A 37 5.39 -14.61 2.66
N ALA A 38 4.49 -13.84 3.28
CA ALA A 38 4.81 -12.55 3.91
C ALA A 38 5.96 -12.61 4.94
N PRO A 39 6.05 -13.60 5.86
CA PRO A 39 7.15 -13.66 6.83
C PRO A 39 8.53 -13.78 6.17
N ARG A 40 8.62 -14.56 5.09
CA ARG A 40 9.86 -14.72 4.31
C ARG A 40 10.19 -13.42 3.58
N ILE A 41 9.21 -12.82 2.90
CA ILE A 41 9.39 -11.56 2.16
C ILE A 41 9.90 -10.46 3.11
N HIS A 42 9.27 -10.28 4.26
CA HIS A 42 9.66 -9.30 5.27
C HIS A 42 11.10 -9.51 5.75
N ARG A 43 11.50 -10.75 6.05
CA ARG A 43 12.87 -11.07 6.46
C ARG A 43 13.91 -10.87 5.37
N ILE A 44 13.58 -11.20 4.12
CA ILE A 44 14.44 -10.93 2.96
C ILE A 44 14.62 -9.42 2.80
N GLU A 45 13.53 -8.65 2.82
CA GLU A 45 13.59 -7.21 2.70
C GLU A 45 14.45 -6.57 3.79
N TYR A 46 14.24 -6.96 5.05
CA TYR A 46 15.05 -6.51 6.17
C TYR A 46 16.53 -6.87 5.98
N ALA A 47 16.83 -8.09 5.53
CA ALA A 47 18.21 -8.52 5.28
C ALA A 47 18.90 -7.75 4.15
N LEU A 48 18.15 -7.37 3.11
CA LEU A 48 18.64 -6.53 2.03
C LEU A 48 18.91 -5.10 2.53
N LYS A 49 17.96 -4.49 3.26
CA LYS A 49 18.08 -3.13 3.84
C LYS A 49 19.28 -3.01 4.79
N CYS A 50 19.46 -3.99 5.67
CA CYS A 50 20.56 -4.02 6.64
C CYS A 50 21.88 -4.55 6.07
N SER A 51 21.95 -4.86 4.77
CA SER A 51 23.18 -5.42 4.20
C SER A 51 24.31 -4.40 4.15
N LYS A 52 25.54 -4.83 4.40
CA LYS A 52 26.75 -4.01 4.14
C LYS A 52 26.99 -3.77 2.65
N SER A 53 26.49 -4.65 1.79
CA SER A 53 26.64 -4.53 0.33
C SER A 53 25.67 -3.50 -0.24
N LYS A 54 26.21 -2.48 -0.93
CA LYS A 54 25.40 -1.47 -1.67
C LYS A 54 24.56 -2.12 -2.77
N VAL A 55 25.01 -3.23 -3.36
CA VAL A 55 24.22 -3.99 -4.35
C VAL A 55 22.95 -4.54 -3.71
N LEU A 56 23.08 -5.18 -2.55
CA LEU A 56 21.91 -5.74 -1.85
C LEU A 56 20.96 -4.68 -1.33
N ARG A 57 21.48 -3.56 -0.81
CA ARG A 57 20.61 -2.47 -0.34
C ARG A 57 19.78 -1.86 -1.49
N ARG A 58 20.37 -1.74 -2.68
CA ARG A 58 19.67 -1.23 -3.88
C ARG A 58 18.57 -2.16 -4.37
N ALA A 59 18.72 -3.48 -4.17
CA ALA A 59 17.73 -4.47 -4.60
C ALA A 59 16.32 -4.25 -4.02
N VAL A 60 16.22 -3.57 -2.88
CA VAL A 60 14.94 -3.30 -2.22
C VAL A 60 14.09 -2.30 -3.02
N ASN A 61 14.71 -1.50 -3.90
CA ASN A 61 14.05 -0.50 -4.73
C ASN A 61 14.31 -0.77 -6.22
N VAL A 62 14.47 -2.04 -6.60
CA VAL A 62 14.73 -2.41 -7.99
C VAL A 62 13.47 -2.23 -8.82
N ASP A 63 13.61 -1.67 -10.02
CA ASP A 63 12.54 -1.69 -11.02
C ASP A 63 12.32 -3.12 -11.53
N VAL A 64 11.11 -3.43 -11.98
CA VAL A 64 10.78 -4.73 -12.57
C VAL A 64 11.64 -4.98 -13.81
N ASP A 65 11.92 -3.94 -14.61
CA ASP A 65 12.70 -4.05 -15.84
C ASP A 65 14.18 -4.38 -15.56
N ASP A 66 14.71 -3.90 -14.44
CA ASP A 66 16.10 -4.13 -14.01
C ASP A 66 16.27 -5.38 -13.11
N LEU A 67 15.19 -6.12 -12.85
CA LEU A 67 15.17 -7.17 -11.85
C LEU A 67 16.18 -8.29 -12.13
N ASP A 68 16.26 -8.76 -13.37
CA ASP A 68 17.15 -9.86 -13.73
C ASP A 68 18.63 -9.47 -13.59
N LYS A 69 18.97 -8.24 -13.97
CA LYS A 69 20.31 -7.68 -13.76
C LYS A 69 20.63 -7.58 -12.27
N CYS A 70 19.70 -7.07 -11.46
CA CYS A 70 19.86 -6.98 -10.01
C CYS A 70 20.06 -8.35 -9.35
N LEU A 71 19.30 -9.36 -9.78
CA LEU A 71 19.46 -10.74 -9.32
C LEU A 71 20.87 -11.26 -9.61
N MET A 72 21.37 -11.07 -10.83
CA MET A 72 22.73 -11.49 -11.21
C MET A 72 23.79 -10.78 -10.37
N ASP A 73 23.63 -9.47 -10.12
CA ASP A 73 24.53 -8.71 -9.26
C ASP A 73 24.53 -9.21 -7.80
N ILE A 74 23.37 -9.57 -7.25
CA ILE A 74 23.27 -10.17 -5.91
C ILE A 74 23.96 -11.53 -5.87
N MET A 75 23.73 -12.38 -6.87
CA MET A 75 24.35 -13.70 -6.97
C MET A 75 25.87 -13.58 -7.04
N LYS A 76 26.39 -12.65 -7.87
CA LYS A 76 27.82 -12.34 -7.95
C LYS A 76 28.37 -11.83 -6.62
N ALA A 77 27.70 -10.85 -6.01
CA ALA A 77 28.11 -10.27 -4.72
C ALA A 77 28.12 -11.28 -3.57
N LYS A 78 27.25 -12.29 -3.63
CA LYS A 78 27.17 -13.37 -2.63
C LYS A 78 27.96 -14.61 -2.98
N LYS A 79 28.60 -14.65 -4.15
CA LYS A 79 29.30 -15.83 -4.70
C LYS A 79 28.38 -17.06 -4.71
N ILE A 80 27.12 -16.85 -5.10
CA ILE A 80 26.11 -17.91 -5.24
C ILE A 80 26.10 -18.32 -6.71
N TYR A 81 26.35 -19.61 -6.97
CA TYR A 81 26.36 -20.16 -8.32
C TYR A 81 25.01 -20.82 -8.60
N VAL A 82 24.31 -20.41 -9.67
CA VAL A 82 22.98 -20.92 -10.06
C VAL A 82 22.96 -22.44 -10.10
N GLN A 83 24.03 -23.05 -10.62
CA GLN A 83 24.17 -24.50 -10.76
C GLN A 83 24.09 -25.26 -9.43
N LYS A 84 24.42 -24.63 -8.30
CA LYS A 84 24.36 -25.24 -6.97
C LYS A 84 23.01 -25.09 -6.29
N ASP A 85 22.21 -24.10 -6.69
CA ASP A 85 20.89 -23.84 -6.11
C ASP A 85 19.98 -23.05 -7.07
N PRO A 86 19.37 -23.72 -8.07
CA PRO A 86 18.47 -23.08 -9.02
C PRO A 86 17.22 -22.49 -8.34
N ARG A 87 16.76 -23.13 -7.25
CA ARG A 87 15.58 -22.73 -6.49
C ARG A 87 15.79 -21.41 -5.76
N PHE A 88 17.00 -21.13 -5.30
CA PHE A 88 17.33 -19.85 -4.68
C PHE A 88 17.11 -18.67 -5.64
N LYS A 89 17.56 -18.76 -6.90
CA LYS A 89 17.39 -17.68 -7.88
C LYS A 89 15.90 -17.38 -8.10
N LEU A 90 15.09 -18.41 -8.31
CA LEU A 90 13.65 -18.26 -8.50
C LEU A 90 12.97 -17.69 -7.25
N SER A 91 13.30 -18.21 -6.07
CA SER A 91 12.71 -17.75 -4.81
C SER A 91 13.07 -16.29 -4.51
N LEU A 92 14.31 -15.90 -4.80
CA LEU A 92 14.75 -14.50 -4.65
C LEU A 92 14.06 -13.59 -5.66
N ARG A 93 13.89 -14.02 -6.92
CA ARG A 93 13.13 -13.28 -7.93
C ARG A 93 11.71 -12.98 -7.44
N VAL A 94 11.01 -13.99 -6.93
CA VAL A 94 9.65 -13.83 -6.40
C VAL A 94 9.63 -12.85 -5.22
N CYS A 95 10.56 -12.96 -4.27
CA CYS A 95 10.62 -12.02 -3.16
C CYS A 95 10.89 -10.58 -3.60
N LEU A 96 11.80 -10.36 -4.54
CA LEU A 96 12.11 -9.02 -5.05
C LEU A 96 10.92 -8.42 -5.83
N LEU A 97 10.24 -9.21 -6.67
CA LEU A 97 9.02 -8.79 -7.35
C LEU A 97 7.95 -8.34 -6.36
N GLN A 98 7.71 -9.14 -5.31
CA GLN A 98 6.72 -8.80 -4.29
C GLN A 98 7.12 -7.52 -3.53
N ILE A 99 8.40 -7.36 -3.20
CA ILE A 99 8.91 -6.15 -2.52
C ILE A 99 8.71 -4.91 -3.39
N SER A 100 9.09 -4.96 -4.66
CA SER A 100 8.91 -3.85 -5.60
C SER A 100 7.43 -3.57 -5.85
N GLY A 101 6.62 -4.62 -6.04
CA GLY A 101 5.19 -4.51 -6.32
C GLY A 101 4.40 -3.84 -5.19
N TYR A 102 4.58 -4.27 -3.93
CA TYR A 102 3.83 -3.66 -2.83
C TYR A 102 4.26 -2.20 -2.59
N LYS A 103 5.53 -1.87 -2.84
CA LYS A 103 6.02 -0.49 -2.74
C LYS A 103 5.41 0.40 -3.81
N GLN A 104 5.36 -0.07 -5.05
CA GLN A 104 4.71 0.66 -6.13
C GLN A 104 3.23 0.87 -5.80
N LEU A 105 2.54 -0.16 -5.31
CA LEU A 105 1.15 -0.03 -4.85
C LEU A 105 1.02 1.05 -3.76
N TYR A 106 1.88 1.01 -2.73
CA TYR A 106 1.88 2.03 -1.68
C TYR A 106 2.07 3.45 -2.24
N LEU A 107 3.00 3.61 -3.18
CA LEU A 107 3.25 4.90 -3.84
C LEU A 107 2.05 5.36 -4.67
N CYS A 108 1.42 4.46 -5.45
CA CYS A 108 0.21 4.78 -6.21
C CYS A 108 -0.92 5.23 -5.28
N VAL A 109 -1.19 4.48 -4.20
CA VAL A 109 -2.21 4.84 -3.20
C VAL A 109 -1.88 6.17 -2.52
N ALA A 110 -0.62 6.39 -2.14
CA ALA A 110 -0.19 7.64 -1.52
C ALA A 110 -0.28 8.83 -2.48
N ASN A 111 -0.02 8.63 -3.77
CA ASN A 111 -0.16 9.67 -4.80
C ASN A 111 -1.63 10.00 -5.02
N LEU A 112 -2.51 8.99 -5.14
CA LEU A 112 -3.95 9.20 -5.28
C LEU A 112 -4.55 9.92 -4.05
N ARG A 113 -4.05 9.64 -2.85
CA ARG A 113 -4.44 10.36 -1.62
C ARG A 113 -4.03 11.83 -1.64
N LYS A 114 -2.89 12.15 -2.27
CA LYS A 114 -2.35 13.51 -2.35
C LYS A 114 -2.93 14.31 -3.53
N GLN A 115 -3.50 13.64 -4.52
CA GLN A 115 -4.17 14.27 -5.64
C GLN A 115 -5.44 14.96 -5.13
N PRO A 116 -5.51 16.30 -5.17
CA PRO A 116 -6.70 17.01 -4.74
C PRO A 116 -7.84 16.76 -5.72
N TYR A 117 -9.07 16.78 -5.21
CA TYR A 117 -10.25 16.86 -6.05
C TYR A 117 -10.23 18.18 -6.84
N ASP A 118 -10.51 18.09 -8.14
CA ASP A 118 -10.53 19.23 -9.06
C ASP A 118 -11.87 19.28 -9.79
N SER A 119 -12.62 20.36 -9.54
CA SER A 119 -13.93 20.61 -10.12
C SER A 119 -13.89 21.01 -11.61
N ASN A 120 -12.70 21.29 -12.15
CA ASN A 120 -12.50 21.53 -13.58
C ASN A 120 -12.06 20.26 -14.33
N ASN A 121 -11.85 19.15 -13.61
CA ASN A 121 -11.49 17.88 -14.21
C ASN A 121 -12.76 17.03 -14.39
N GLU A 122 -13.06 16.68 -15.64
CA GLU A 122 -14.28 15.95 -16.00
C GLU A 122 -14.33 14.56 -15.36
N ASP A 123 -13.22 13.81 -15.30
CA ASP A 123 -13.16 12.48 -14.69
C ASP A 123 -13.44 12.51 -13.18
N HIS A 124 -13.06 13.60 -12.51
CA HIS A 124 -13.32 13.79 -11.09
C HIS A 124 -14.81 14.07 -10.83
N GLU A 125 -15.40 14.98 -11.59
CA GLU A 125 -16.82 15.30 -11.50
C GLU A 125 -17.69 14.10 -11.92
N GLU A 126 -17.30 13.33 -12.93
CA GLU A 126 -18.01 12.10 -13.33
C GLU A 126 -18.06 11.08 -12.17
N GLN A 127 -16.93 10.83 -11.50
CA GLN A 127 -16.91 9.94 -10.33
C GLN A 127 -17.75 10.48 -9.16
N LEU A 128 -17.80 11.80 -8.96
CA LEU A 128 -18.64 12.40 -7.93
C LEU A 128 -20.14 12.25 -8.26
N MET A 129 -20.52 12.43 -9.52
CA MET A 129 -21.89 12.21 -9.97
C MET A 129 -22.27 10.73 -9.94
N GLU A 130 -21.33 9.83 -10.28
CA GLU A 130 -21.50 8.39 -10.14
C GLU A 130 -21.77 8.00 -8.68
N LEU A 131 -21.01 8.56 -7.74
CA LEU A 131 -21.23 8.33 -6.30
C LEU A 131 -22.66 8.70 -5.90
N TRP A 132 -23.14 9.88 -6.32
CA TRP A 132 -24.51 10.31 -6.03
C TRP A 132 -25.54 9.32 -6.59
N ASN A 133 -25.42 8.95 -7.86
CA ASN A 133 -26.36 8.06 -8.53
C ASN A 133 -26.38 6.66 -7.92
N LEU A 134 -25.24 6.18 -7.42
CA LEU A 134 -25.15 4.88 -6.73
C LEU A 134 -25.82 4.91 -5.35
N LEU A 135 -25.74 6.03 -4.63
CA LEU A 135 -26.30 6.14 -3.27
C LEU A 135 -27.75 6.62 -3.25
N ILE A 136 -28.16 7.45 -4.22
CA ILE A 136 -29.48 8.08 -4.29
C ILE A 136 -30.09 7.83 -5.68
N ALA A 137 -30.80 6.72 -5.85
CA ALA A 137 -31.37 6.31 -7.13
C ALA A 137 -32.59 7.14 -7.58
N ASN A 138 -33.33 7.75 -6.65
CA ASN A 138 -34.65 8.32 -6.91
C ASN A 138 -34.70 9.86 -6.90
N GLN A 139 -33.54 10.52 -6.82
CA GLN A 139 -33.47 11.98 -6.78
C GLN A 139 -32.23 12.47 -7.51
N ALA A 140 -32.44 13.22 -8.59
CA ALA A 140 -31.35 13.90 -9.28
C ALA A 140 -30.79 15.05 -8.42
N LEU A 141 -29.49 15.29 -8.54
CA LEU A 141 -28.86 16.52 -8.05
C LEU A 141 -29.43 17.71 -8.83
N LYS A 142 -29.87 18.74 -8.11
CA LYS A 142 -30.33 20.00 -8.72
C LYS A 142 -29.18 20.79 -9.35
N SER A 143 -28.01 20.70 -8.75
CA SER A 143 -26.80 21.39 -9.15
C SER A 143 -25.60 20.71 -8.49
N ARG A 144 -24.41 20.95 -9.03
CA ARG A 144 -23.14 20.47 -8.46
C ARG A 144 -22.93 21.03 -7.05
N ILE A 145 -23.18 22.32 -6.82
CA ILE A 145 -23.13 22.93 -5.49
C ILE A 145 -24.56 23.00 -4.95
N THR A 146 -24.86 22.24 -3.90
CA THR A 146 -26.21 22.11 -3.34
C THR A 146 -26.19 21.50 -1.94
N LYS A 147 -27.16 21.87 -1.11
CA LYS A 147 -27.36 21.27 0.23
C LYS A 147 -27.64 19.77 0.21
N GLN A 148 -28.03 19.20 -0.94
CA GLN A 148 -28.35 17.78 -1.09
C GLN A 148 -27.17 16.86 -0.75
N TRP A 149 -25.92 17.33 -0.89
CA TRP A 149 -24.74 16.55 -0.52
C TRP A 149 -24.72 16.18 0.97
N GLY A 150 -25.34 16.99 1.82
CA GLY A 150 -25.54 16.67 3.23
C GLY A 150 -26.41 15.42 3.46
N ASP A 151 -27.29 15.06 2.51
CA ASP A 151 -28.15 13.87 2.61
C ASP A 151 -27.34 12.56 2.60
N ILE A 152 -26.12 12.58 2.04
CA ILE A 152 -25.19 11.44 2.03
C ILE A 152 -23.94 11.68 2.91
N GLY A 153 -23.97 12.72 3.76
CA GLY A 153 -22.98 12.96 4.81
C GLY A 153 -21.80 13.87 4.46
N PHE A 154 -21.81 14.55 3.30
CA PHE A 154 -20.82 15.59 2.99
C PHE A 154 -21.06 16.86 3.84
N GLN A 155 -19.99 17.59 4.15
CA GLN A 155 -20.06 18.82 4.91
C GLN A 155 -20.24 20.03 3.98
N GLY A 156 -21.39 20.70 4.12
CA GLY A 156 -21.71 21.89 3.34
C GLY A 156 -22.23 21.56 1.93
N ASP A 157 -22.23 22.57 1.06
CA ASP A 157 -22.90 22.49 -0.24
C ASP A 157 -21.96 22.02 -1.37
N ASP A 158 -20.64 22.00 -1.15
CA ASP A 158 -19.63 21.60 -2.12
C ASP A 158 -18.74 20.45 -1.57
N PRO A 159 -18.90 19.21 -2.09
CA PRO A 159 -18.11 18.04 -1.70
C PRO A 159 -16.60 18.20 -1.85
N LYS A 160 -16.13 19.13 -2.69
CA LYS A 160 -14.70 19.42 -2.86
C LYS A 160 -14.02 19.70 -1.53
N THR A 161 -14.73 20.31 -0.57
CA THR A 161 -14.15 20.66 0.72
C THR A 161 -13.92 19.43 1.62
N ASP A 162 -14.65 18.35 1.45
CA ASP A 162 -14.48 17.10 2.20
C ASP A 162 -13.28 16.27 1.71
N PHE A 163 -12.92 16.40 0.42
CA PHE A 163 -11.80 15.67 -0.16
C PHE A 163 -10.42 16.31 0.10
N ARG A 164 -10.32 17.39 0.89
CA ARG A 164 -9.05 18.09 1.14
C ARG A 164 -7.95 17.21 1.73
N SER A 165 -8.29 16.34 2.68
CA SER A 165 -7.30 15.51 3.40
C SER A 165 -7.04 14.16 2.72
N MET A 166 -8.09 13.52 2.20
CA MET A 166 -8.02 12.18 1.59
C MET A 166 -7.82 12.23 0.07
N GLY A 167 -7.97 13.40 -0.56
CA GLY A 167 -7.85 13.58 -2.00
C GLY A 167 -8.80 12.68 -2.78
N MET A 168 -8.38 12.35 -4.00
CA MET A 168 -9.11 11.45 -4.90
C MET A 168 -9.24 10.02 -4.36
N LEU A 169 -8.33 9.59 -3.47
CA LEU A 169 -8.45 8.26 -2.83
C LEU A 169 -9.76 8.15 -2.02
N GLY A 170 -10.21 9.24 -1.40
CA GLY A 170 -11.49 9.27 -0.70
C GLY A 170 -12.66 8.98 -1.64
N LEU A 171 -12.74 9.71 -2.75
CA LEU A 171 -13.79 9.57 -3.74
C LEU A 171 -13.81 8.16 -4.38
N VAL A 172 -12.65 7.68 -4.82
CA VAL A 172 -12.50 6.35 -5.43
C VAL A 172 -12.98 5.25 -4.48
N ASN A 173 -12.62 5.34 -3.19
CA ASN A 173 -13.07 4.35 -2.20
C ASN A 173 -14.58 4.43 -1.97
N LEU A 174 -15.16 5.63 -1.87
CA LEU A 174 -16.61 5.79 -1.68
C LEU A 174 -17.39 5.19 -2.86
N VAL A 175 -16.98 5.47 -4.10
CA VAL A 175 -17.57 4.87 -5.29
C VAL A 175 -17.42 3.34 -5.27
N TYR A 176 -16.22 2.83 -4.97
CA TYR A 176 -15.96 1.40 -4.90
C TYR A 176 -16.88 0.69 -3.89
N PHE A 177 -17.00 1.24 -2.68
CA PHE A 177 -17.87 0.67 -1.65
C PHE A 177 -19.35 0.76 -2.03
N SER A 178 -19.77 1.86 -2.67
CA SER A 178 -21.15 2.01 -3.15
C SER A 178 -21.51 0.98 -4.23
N LYS A 179 -20.55 0.60 -5.09
CA LYS A 179 -20.73 -0.45 -6.11
C LYS A 179 -20.78 -1.86 -5.55
N HIS A 180 -19.94 -2.17 -4.55
CA HIS A 180 -19.71 -3.57 -4.14
C HIS A 180 -20.36 -3.95 -2.81
N LEU A 181 -20.69 -2.98 -1.97
CA LEU A 181 -21.28 -3.20 -0.66
C LEU A 181 -22.71 -2.65 -0.66
N HIS A 182 -23.62 -3.38 -1.32
CA HIS A 182 -25.04 -3.02 -1.41
C HIS A 182 -25.69 -2.76 -0.04
N SER A 183 -25.15 -3.32 1.06
CA SER A 183 -25.64 -3.08 2.42
C SER A 183 -25.29 -1.70 3.01
N LEU A 184 -24.44 -0.88 2.38
CA LEU A 184 -24.21 0.50 2.83
C LEU A 184 -25.37 1.43 2.43
N SER A 185 -26.06 1.13 1.32
CA SER A 185 -27.25 1.90 0.91
C SER A 185 -28.39 1.79 1.94
N SER A 186 -28.48 0.67 2.66
CA SER A 186 -29.43 0.46 3.77
C SER A 186 -29.01 1.08 5.11
N VAL A 187 -27.76 1.56 5.22
CA VAL A 187 -27.21 2.18 6.45
C VAL A 187 -27.22 3.71 6.38
N LEU A 188 -27.42 4.29 5.18
CA LEU A 188 -27.78 5.70 5.06
C LEU A 188 -29.18 5.89 5.68
N PRO A 189 -29.32 6.72 6.72
CA PRO A 189 -30.57 6.79 7.46
C PRO A 189 -31.70 7.30 6.54
N PRO A 190 -32.84 6.59 6.43
CA PRO A 190 -34.02 7.17 5.82
C PRO A 190 -34.51 8.34 6.69
N LYS A 191 -34.93 9.42 6.03
CA LYS A 191 -35.43 10.68 6.61
C LYS A 191 -36.13 10.49 7.96
N GLY A 192 -35.43 10.83 9.03
CA GLY A 192 -35.98 11.12 10.35
C GLY A 192 -35.36 12.41 10.88
N PRO A 193 -36.03 13.15 11.78
CA PRO A 193 -35.41 14.31 12.42
C PRO A 193 -34.08 13.87 13.05
N PRO A 194 -33.05 14.73 13.04
CA PRO A 194 -31.73 14.36 13.56
C PRO A 194 -31.89 13.83 14.98
N PRO A 195 -31.28 12.68 15.33
CA PRO A 195 -31.34 12.19 16.70
C PRO A 195 -30.80 13.29 17.63
N PRO A 196 -31.50 13.61 18.73
CA PRO A 196 -31.01 14.57 19.68
C PRO A 196 -29.73 13.97 20.29
N SER A 197 -28.59 14.55 19.92
CA SER A 197 -27.26 14.25 20.49
C SER A 197 -26.82 12.77 20.41
N GLY A 198 -26.28 12.38 19.26
CA GLY A 198 -25.50 11.15 19.08
C GLY A 198 -24.76 11.19 17.74
N PRO A 199 -23.56 10.57 17.60
CA PRO A 199 -22.74 10.73 16.41
C PRO A 199 -23.40 9.97 15.25
N GLY A 200 -24.18 10.68 14.43
CA GLY A 200 -24.51 10.24 13.08
C GLY A 200 -23.22 9.94 12.35
N LEU A 201 -23.20 8.89 11.52
CA LEU A 201 -22.02 8.33 10.85
C LEU A 201 -21.01 9.42 10.45
N VAL A 202 -20.10 9.76 11.37
CA VAL A 202 -19.06 10.73 11.11
C VAL A 202 -18.08 9.96 10.27
N PHE A 203 -17.96 10.29 8.98
CA PHE A 203 -16.75 9.95 8.25
C PHE A 203 -15.61 10.62 9.03
N VAL A 204 -14.96 9.86 9.91
CA VAL A 204 -13.89 10.36 10.77
C VAL A 204 -12.72 10.73 9.86
N THR A 205 -12.74 11.96 9.37
CA THR A 205 -11.56 12.62 8.83
C THR A 205 -10.75 13.09 10.04
N GLY A 206 -9.93 12.16 10.55
CA GLY A 206 -9.04 12.43 11.68
C GLY A 206 -8.08 13.60 11.40
N ALA A 207 -7.87 14.38 12.45
CA ALA A 207 -6.94 15.51 12.57
C ALA A 207 -5.48 15.15 12.27
#